data_AF-A0AAV2HXP0-F1
#
_entry.id   AF-A0AAV2HXP0-F1
#
_cell.length_a   1.000
_cell.length_b   1.000
_cell.length_c   1.000
_cell.angle_alpha   90.00
_cell.angle_beta   90.00
_cell.angle_gamma   90.00
#
_symmetry.space_group_name_H-M   'P 1'
#
loop_
_entity.id
_entity.type
_entity.pdbx_description
1 polymer ?
#
loop_
_entity_poly.entity_id
_entity_poly.type
_entity_poly.pdbx_seq_one_letter_code
_entity_poly.pdbx_strand_id
1 'polypeptide(L)' 'MLNSSAAERNKQSILDVLKNFLDPYESGKVLEIASGTGQHVAHFAIHLPHIIWQPSDIDQSHLKR' A
#
# COMPACT_ATOMS: atom_id res chain seq x y z
N MET A 1 2.57 17.23 -0.06
CA MET A 1 2.17 15.81 -0.09
C MET A 1 0.81 15.72 -0.74
N LEU A 2 0.69 14.97 -1.83
CA LEU A 2 -0.60 14.64 -2.42
C LEU A 2 -1.35 13.73 -1.42
N ASN A 3 -2.52 14.18 -0.95
CA ASN A 3 -3.33 13.44 0.02
C ASN A 3 -4.75 13.28 -0.54
N SER A 4 -5.20 12.03 -0.62
CA SER A 4 -6.56 11.62 -0.96
C SER A 4 -7.37 11.38 0.31
N SER A 5 -8.40 12.19 0.53
CA SER A 5 -9.32 12.02 1.66
C SER A 5 -10.05 10.68 1.62
N ALA A 6 -10.32 10.16 0.42
CA ALA A 6 -10.93 8.85 0.24
C ALA A 6 -9.98 7.74 0.71
N ALA A 7 -8.70 7.82 0.32
CA ALA A 7 -7.69 6.85 0.73
C ALA A 7 -7.53 6.83 2.26
N GLU A 8 -7.57 8.01 2.92
CA GLU A 8 -7.49 8.07 4.38
C GLU A 8 -8.67 7.42 5.10
N ARG A 9 -9.89 7.59 4.58
CA ARG A 9 -11.09 7.03 5.25
C ARG A 9 -11.16 5.51 5.18
N ASN A 10 -10.63 4.89 4.12
CA ASN A 10 -10.82 3.46 3.87
C ASN A 10 -9.57 2.59 4.06
N LYS A 11 -8.36 3.16 4.24
CA LYS A 11 -7.11 2.39 4.36
C LYS A 11 -7.15 1.30 5.44
N GLN A 12 -7.76 1.57 6.59
CA GLN A 12 -7.82 0.59 7.67
C GLN A 12 -8.77 -0.57 7.33
N SER A 13 -9.96 -0.26 6.82
CA SER A 13 -10.93 -1.29 6.44
C SER A 13 -10.39 -2.21 5.34
N ILE A 14 -9.63 -1.66 4.39
CA ILE A 14 -8.97 -2.47 3.34
C ILE A 14 -7.87 -3.33 3.94
N LEU A 15 -7.03 -2.78 4.83
CA LEU A 15 -6.00 -3.55 5.53
C LEU A 15 -6.59 -4.75 6.31
N ASP A 16 -7.71 -4.53 6.99
CA ASP A 16 -8.38 -5.59 7.77
C ASP A 16 -8.87 -6.72 6.86
N VAL A 17 -9.33 -6.41 5.65
CA VAL A 17 -9.69 -7.43 4.65
C VAL A 17 -8.43 -8.16 4.14
N LEU A 18 -7.36 -7.43 3.80
CA LEU A 18 -6.12 -8.01 3.28
C LEU A 18 -5.46 -9.00 4.25
N LYS A 19 -5.54 -8.74 5.56
CA LYS A 19 -5.04 -9.65 6.62
C LYS A 19 -5.69 -11.03 6.61
N ASN A 20 -6.88 -11.18 6.03
CA ASN A 20 -7.53 -12.48 5.91
C ASN A 20 -7.00 -13.32 4.74
N PHE A 21 -6.23 -12.72 3.82
CA PHE A 21 -5.73 -13.38 2.61
C PHE A 21 -4.21 -13.54 2.60
N LEU A 22 -3.49 -12.74 3.39
CA LEU A 22 -2.04 -12.77 3.48
C LEU A 22 -1.63 -13.54 4.74
N ASP A 23 -0.93 -14.66 4.56
CA ASP A 23 -0.44 -15.47 5.67
C ASP A 23 0.60 -14.65 6.48
N PRO A 24 0.39 -14.44 7.79
CA PRO A 24 1.31 -13.64 8.61
C PRO A 24 2.72 -14.25 8.75
N TYR A 25 2.90 -15.53 8.40
CA TYR A 25 4.18 -16.24 8.49
C TYR A 25 4.89 -16.38 7.13
N GLU A 26 4.25 -15.99 6.02
CA GLU A 26 4.81 -16.09 4.68
C GLU A 26 5.23 -14.73 4.13
N SER A 27 6.48 -14.60 3.71
CA SER A 27 6.94 -13.39 3.01
C SER A 27 6.55 -13.42 1.53
N GLY A 28 6.18 -12.27 0.97
CA GLY A 28 5.74 -12.20 -0.41
C GLY A 28 5.93 -10.83 -1.07
N LYS A 29 5.58 -10.76 -2.36
CA LYS A 29 5.53 -9.51 -3.13
C LYS A 29 4.10 -9.27 -3.60
N VAL A 30 3.60 -8.06 -3.39
CA VAL A 30 2.25 -7.65 -3.81
C VAL A 30 2.33 -6.40 -4.66
N LEU A 31 1.69 -6.43 -5.82
CA LEU A 31 1.52 -5.26 -6.70
C LEU A 31 0.19 -4.58 -6.39
N GLU A 32 0.22 -3.31 -5.99
CA GLU A 32 -0.98 -2.47 -5.89
C GLU A 32 -1.22 -1.79 -7.24
N ILE A 33 -2.29 -2.20 -7.93
CA ILE A 33 -2.72 -1.58 -9.19
C ILE A 33 -3.50 -0.30 -8.89
N ALA A 34 -3.25 0.76 -9.66
CA ALA A 34 -3.87 2.08 -9.52
C ALA A 34 -3.60 2.72 -8.13
N SER A 35 -2.33 2.67 -7.74
CA SER A 35 -1.82 3.10 -6.42
C SER A 35 -2.03 4.59 -6.12
N GLY A 36 -2.20 5.42 -7.16
CA GLY A 36 -2.40 6.86 -7.04
C GLY A 36 -1.32 7.54 -6.21
N THR A 37 -1.69 8.10 -5.06
CA THR A 37 -0.78 8.80 -4.14
C THR A 37 0.10 7.87 -3.31
N GLY A 38 -0.14 6.55 -3.33
CA GLY A 38 0.60 5.55 -2.58
C GLY A 38 0.27 5.48 -1.08
N GLN A 39 -0.77 6.19 -0.61
CA GLN A 39 -1.15 6.21 0.82
C GLN A 39 -1.53 4.83 1.36
N HIS A 40 -2.19 4.00 0.54
CA HIS A 40 -2.60 2.64 0.91
C HIS A 40 -1.38 1.73 1.06
N VAL A 41 -0.53 1.62 0.04
CA VAL A 41 0.75 0.90 0.13
C VAL A 41 1.61 1.34 1.32
N ALA A 42 1.73 2.64 1.58
CA ALA A 42 2.49 3.13 2.73
C ALA A 42 1.87 2.66 4.06
N HIS A 43 0.54 2.67 4.19
CA HIS A 43 -0.17 2.16 5.36
C HIS A 43 -0.01 0.64 5.49
N PHE A 44 -0.14 -0.12 4.40
CA PHE A 44 -0.07 -1.57 4.41
C PHE A 44 1.35 -2.08 4.73
N ALA A 45 2.39 -1.45 4.18
CA ALA A 45 3.78 -1.83 4.42
C ALA A 45 4.18 -1.75 5.91
N ILE A 46 3.63 -0.77 6.64
CA ILE A 46 3.87 -0.64 8.09
C ILE A 46 3.22 -1.80 8.87
N HIS A 47 2.03 -2.24 8.45
CA HIS A 47 1.24 -3.23 9.19
C HIS A 47 1.44 -4.67 8.73
N LEU A 48 2.02 -4.87 7.54
CA LEU A 48 2.34 -6.16 6.94
C LEU A 48 3.81 -6.15 6.48
N PRO A 49 4.77 -6.07 7.42
CA PRO A 49 6.19 -5.83 7.10
C PRO A 49 6.88 -7.02 6.42
N HIS A 50 6.28 -8.21 6.45
CA HIS A 50 6.75 -9.39 5.72
C HIS A 50 6.41 -9.34 4.22
N ILE A 51 5.54 -8.41 3.81
CA ILE A 51 5.17 -8.20 2.40
C ILE A 51 5.95 -7.03 1.83
N ILE A 52 6.55 -7.25 0.66
CA ILE A 52 7.12 -6.20 -0.17
C ILE A 52 6.01 -5.66 -1.07
N TRP A 53 5.61 -4.42 -0.82
CA TRP A 53 4.60 -3.73 -1.60
C TRP A 53 5.22 -2.98 -2.78
N GLN A 54 4.70 -3.22 -3.97
CA GLN A 54 5.08 -2.53 -5.20
C GLN A 54 3.88 -1.70 -5.69
N PRO A 55 3.92 -0.36 -5.60
CA PRO A 55 2.92 0.47 -6.27
C PRO A 55 3.14 0.45 -7.79
N SER A 56 2.07 0.37 -8.57
CA SER A 56 2.08 0.53 -10.03
C SER A 56 2.28 1.98 -10.46
N ASP A 57 1.75 2.92 -9.68
CA ASP A 57 1.76 4.34 -10.04
C ASP A 57 2.97 5.02 -9.42
N ILE A 58 3.65 5.82 -10.24
CA ILE A 58 4.83 6.56 -9.84
C ILE A 58 4.66 8.03 -10.18
N ASP A 59 4.62 8.87 -9.15
CA ASP A 59 4.72 10.31 -9.36
C ASP A 59 6.19 10.63 -9.69
N GLN A 60 6.43 11.04 -10.93
CA GLN A 60 7.77 11.37 -11.40
C GLN A 60 8.42 12.49 -10.59
N SER A 61 7.63 13.38 -9.96
CA SER A 61 8.16 14.45 -9.12
C SER A 61 8.81 13.93 -7.83
N HIS A 62 8.51 12.70 -7.42
CA HIS A 62 9.07 12.05 -6.23
C HIS A 62 10.26 11.14 -6.55
N LEU A 63 10.56 10.91 -7.83
CA LEU A 63 11.77 10.22 -8.26
C LEU A 63 12.97 11.17 -8.10
N LYS A 64 13.74 11.01 -7.00
CA LYS A 64 15.05 11.64 -6.91
C LYS A 64 15.99 10.94 -7.90
N ARG A 65 16.51 11.71 -8.87
CA ARG A 65 17.61 11.29 -9.75
C ARG A 65 18.91 11.11 -8.97
#